data_AF-A0A3B9XZX3-F1
#
_entry.id   AF-A0A3B9XZX3-F1
#
_cell.length_a   1.000
_cell.length_b   1.000
_cell.length_c   1.000
_cell.angle_alpha   90.00
_cell.angle_beta   90.00
_cell.angle_gamma   90.00
#
_symmetry.space_group_name_H-M   'P 1'
#
loop_
_entity.id
_entity.type
_entity.pdbx_description
1 polymer ?
#
loop_
_entity_poly.entity_id
_entity_poly.type
_entity_poly.pdbx_seq_one_letter_code
_entity_poly.pdbx_strand_id
1 'polypeptide(L)'
;MGDFYQNGIITTLHNLRSRSLEDLERELSTFKKHRPMGLVLPSLYSELEGPALQHIVDELKQVPYLEEIVIGLDRADQGQFEHALRYFSGLPQRHHVLWNDGPRLKALDEELQAHDLAPSEMGKGRNVWYCFGYILAADRTESVALHDCDILTYQRDLVARLIYPVANPNFNYMFCKGYYARVADSKMNGRVSRLLVTPLIRAMKKVCGPSDFLDYLDSYRYPLAGEFSFRTDVISDLRIPSDWGLEVGLLSEVYRHVALSRIAQVDLGLFDHKHKELGS
;
A
#
# COMPACT_ATOMS: atom_id res chain seq x y z
N MET A 1 14.37 21.08 0.92
CA MET A 1 13.30 22.09 1.08
C MET A 1 11.99 21.35 0.89
N GLY A 2 11.06 21.40 1.85
CA GLY A 2 9.78 20.71 1.73
C GLY A 2 8.94 21.35 0.62
N ASP A 3 8.31 20.54 -0.22
CA ASP A 3 7.30 21.00 -1.18
C ASP A 3 6.02 21.36 -0.41
N PHE A 4 5.63 22.64 -0.45
CA PHE A 4 4.42 23.18 0.18
C PHE A 4 3.33 23.49 -0.85
N TYR A 5 3.34 22.79 -2.00
CA TYR A 5 2.27 22.88 -2.98
C TYR A 5 0.97 22.27 -2.40
N GLN A 6 -0.10 23.06 -2.28
CA GLN A 6 -1.39 22.64 -1.70
C GLN A 6 -2.60 22.81 -2.64
N ASN A 7 -2.40 23.23 -3.89
CA ASN A 7 -3.49 23.54 -4.83
C ASN A 7 -4.15 22.28 -5.46
N GLY A 8 -4.09 21.12 -4.79
CA GLY A 8 -4.73 19.89 -5.23
C GLY A 8 -6.14 19.75 -4.66
N ILE A 9 -6.95 18.88 -5.30
CA ILE A 9 -8.32 18.60 -4.86
C ILE A 9 -8.35 17.67 -3.63
N ILE A 10 -7.27 16.92 -3.40
CA ILE A 10 -7.10 16.02 -2.25
C ILE A 10 -6.18 16.65 -1.19
N THR A 11 -6.42 16.31 0.08
CA THR A 11 -5.61 16.84 1.19
C THR A 11 -4.18 16.32 1.12
N THR A 12 -3.19 17.21 1.33
CA THR A 12 -1.77 16.84 1.42
C THR A 12 -1.27 17.01 2.85
N LEU A 13 -0.81 15.92 3.46
CA LEU A 13 -0.25 15.87 4.80
C LEU A 13 1.28 15.89 4.71
N HIS A 14 1.87 17.05 4.99
CA HIS A 14 3.31 17.28 4.85
C HIS A 14 4.09 16.80 6.07
N ASN A 15 5.34 16.36 5.86
CA ASN A 15 6.28 16.15 6.96
C ASN A 15 6.90 17.48 7.41
N LEU A 16 6.31 18.13 8.40
CA LEU A 16 6.90 19.36 8.98
C LEU A 16 8.06 19.07 9.95
N ARG A 17 8.42 17.79 10.18
CA ARG A 17 9.48 17.33 11.11
C ARG A 17 9.35 17.90 12.53
N SER A 18 8.13 18.29 12.91
CA SER A 18 7.82 18.89 14.20
C SER A 18 7.37 17.88 15.26
N ARG A 19 7.17 16.62 14.87
CA ARG A 19 6.71 15.54 15.75
C ARG A 19 7.70 14.38 15.68
N SER A 20 7.98 13.78 16.82
CA SER A 20 8.78 12.55 16.88
C SER A 20 7.96 11.36 16.40
N LEU A 21 8.65 10.28 16.05
CA LEU A 21 7.99 9.03 15.72
C LEU A 21 7.29 8.45 16.95
N GLU A 22 7.93 8.51 18.11
CA GLU A 22 7.41 8.00 19.39
C GLU A 22 6.07 8.66 19.75
N ASP A 23 5.89 9.94 19.40
CA ASP A 23 4.62 10.65 19.57
C ASP A 23 3.51 10.06 18.68
N LEU A 24 3.82 9.79 17.41
CA LEU A 24 2.88 9.16 16.48
C LEU A 24 2.50 7.75 16.96
N GLU A 25 3.48 6.94 17.34
CA GLU A 25 3.23 5.56 17.77
C GLU A 25 2.43 5.47 19.07
N ARG A 26 2.64 6.41 19.99
CA ARG A 26 1.85 6.51 21.23
C ARG A 26 0.39 6.82 20.95
N GLU A 27 0.12 7.72 20.01
CA GLU A 27 -1.24 8.01 19.57
C GLU A 27 -1.85 6.82 18.83
N LEU A 28 -1.13 6.22 17.88
CA LEU A 28 -1.57 5.02 17.16
C LEU A 28 -1.88 3.88 18.14
N SER A 29 -1.04 3.65 19.14
CA SER A 29 -1.29 2.65 20.19
C SER A 29 -2.57 2.93 20.99
N THR A 30 -2.94 4.21 21.12
CA THR A 30 -4.22 4.61 21.71
C THR A 30 -5.37 4.36 20.74
N PHE A 31 -5.20 4.72 19.46
CA PHE A 31 -6.21 4.54 18.41
C PHE A 31 -6.51 3.07 18.16
N LYS A 32 -5.53 2.17 18.28
CA LYS A 32 -5.68 0.72 18.14
C LYS A 32 -6.88 0.16 18.93
N LYS A 33 -7.20 0.74 20.08
CA LYS A 33 -8.33 0.32 20.93
C LYS A 33 -9.70 0.56 20.30
N HIS A 34 -9.78 1.45 19.33
CA HIS A 34 -11.04 1.86 18.68
C HIS A 34 -11.00 1.54 17.18
N ARG A 35 -9.83 1.67 16.57
CA ARG A 35 -9.53 1.31 15.19
C ARG A 35 -8.31 0.38 15.15
N PRO A 36 -8.51 -0.94 15.30
CA PRO A 36 -7.41 -1.89 15.17
C PRO A 36 -6.77 -1.80 13.78
N MET A 37 -5.45 -1.95 13.73
CA MET A 37 -4.66 -1.64 12.53
C MET A 37 -4.00 -2.88 11.93
N GLY A 38 -4.14 -3.04 10.61
CA GLY A 38 -3.52 -4.10 9.83
C GLY A 38 -2.40 -3.58 8.93
N LEU A 39 -1.49 -4.46 8.56
CA LEU A 39 -0.52 -4.23 7.50
C LEU A 39 -0.53 -5.39 6.51
N VAL A 40 -0.61 -5.08 5.23
CA VAL A 40 -0.50 -6.04 4.13
C VAL A 40 0.85 -5.91 3.44
N LEU A 41 1.50 -7.06 3.27
CA LEU A 41 2.82 -7.21 2.63
C LEU A 41 2.70 -8.21 1.47
N PRO A 42 2.35 -7.76 0.24
CA PRO A 42 2.36 -8.63 -0.92
C PRO A 42 3.82 -8.89 -1.34
N SER A 43 4.21 -10.16 -1.40
CA SER A 43 5.57 -10.58 -1.69
C SER A 43 5.67 -11.74 -2.68
N LEU A 44 6.75 -11.75 -3.45
CA LEU A 44 7.25 -12.92 -4.14
C LEU A 44 8.19 -13.69 -3.21
N TYR A 45 8.26 -15.02 -3.33
CA TYR A 45 9.24 -15.81 -2.56
C TYR A 45 10.69 -15.30 -2.74
N SER A 46 11.06 -14.89 -3.94
CA SER A 46 12.39 -14.34 -4.25
C SER A 46 12.76 -13.10 -3.43
N GLU A 47 11.79 -12.39 -2.85
CA GLU A 47 12.04 -11.23 -1.99
C GLU A 47 12.49 -11.62 -0.59
N LEU A 48 12.14 -12.81 -0.10
CA LEU A 48 12.61 -13.36 1.18
C LEU A 48 14.12 -13.65 1.16
N GLU A 49 14.68 -13.86 -0.03
CA GLU A 49 16.12 -14.03 -0.23
C GLU A 49 16.88 -12.69 -0.28
N GLY A 50 16.15 -11.57 -0.36
CA GLY A 50 16.70 -10.23 -0.44
C GLY A 50 16.89 -9.57 0.93
N PRO A 51 17.85 -8.62 1.07
CA PRO A 51 18.08 -7.91 2.33
C PRO A 51 16.94 -6.91 2.67
N ALA A 52 16.18 -6.46 1.68
CA ALA A 52 15.10 -5.48 1.85
C ALA A 52 14.02 -6.00 2.82
N LEU A 53 13.48 -7.19 2.55
CA LEU A 53 12.40 -7.76 3.36
C LEU A 53 12.84 -8.11 4.77
N GLN A 54 14.10 -8.52 4.94
CA GLN A 54 14.64 -8.81 6.28
C GLN A 54 14.69 -7.53 7.12
N HIS A 55 15.16 -6.44 6.51
CA HIS A 55 15.16 -5.13 7.16
C HIS A 55 13.74 -4.65 7.51
N ILE A 56 12.77 -4.82 6.58
CA ILE A 56 11.35 -4.51 6.83
C ILE A 56 10.84 -5.28 8.06
N VAL A 57 11.09 -6.60 8.13
CA VAL A 57 10.66 -7.43 9.28
C VAL A 57 11.30 -6.95 10.58
N ASP A 58 12.59 -6.58 10.57
CA ASP A 58 13.30 -6.11 11.77
C ASP A 58 12.79 -4.75 12.27
N GLU A 59 12.40 -3.85 11.36
CA GLU A 59 11.70 -2.61 11.71
C GLU A 59 10.29 -2.90 12.25
N LEU A 60 9.55 -3.80 11.61
CA LEU A 60 8.18 -4.15 12.01
C LEU A 60 8.11 -4.82 13.39
N LYS A 61 9.15 -5.56 13.82
CA LYS A 61 9.22 -6.10 15.19
C LYS A 61 9.08 -5.03 16.27
N GLN A 62 9.43 -3.78 15.96
CA GLN A 62 9.41 -2.67 16.90
C GLN A 62 8.07 -1.92 16.90
N VAL A 63 7.13 -2.27 16.02
CA VAL A 63 5.86 -1.54 15.83
C VAL A 63 4.78 -2.02 16.81
N PRO A 64 4.38 -1.22 17.81
CA PRO A 64 3.53 -1.70 18.91
C PRO A 64 2.03 -1.65 18.63
N TYR A 65 1.60 -0.92 17.60
CA TYR A 65 0.18 -0.58 17.38
C TYR A 65 -0.51 -1.44 16.31
N LEU A 66 0.23 -2.30 15.59
CA LEU A 66 -0.38 -3.23 14.63
C LEU A 66 -1.09 -4.36 15.39
N GLU A 67 -2.32 -4.67 14.97
CA GLU A 67 -3.09 -5.82 15.42
C GLU A 67 -2.70 -7.08 14.65
N GLU A 68 -2.54 -6.95 13.33
CA GLU A 68 -2.14 -8.07 12.47
C GLU A 68 -1.29 -7.63 11.27
N ILE A 69 -0.47 -8.57 10.78
CA ILE A 69 0.31 -8.44 9.55
C ILE A 69 -0.06 -9.60 8.62
N VAL A 70 -0.59 -9.30 7.44
CA VAL A 70 -0.97 -10.29 6.43
C VAL A 70 0.06 -10.25 5.30
N ILE A 71 0.76 -11.36 5.12
CA ILE A 71 1.78 -11.52 4.10
C ILE A 71 1.20 -12.38 2.99
N GLY A 72 1.07 -11.83 1.79
CA GLY A 72 0.70 -12.62 0.62
C GLY A 72 1.96 -13.13 -0.08
N LEU A 73 2.09 -14.45 -0.23
CA LEU A 73 3.25 -15.12 -0.78
C LEU A 73 2.91 -15.75 -2.14
N ASP A 74 3.48 -15.18 -3.20
CA ASP A 74 3.43 -15.69 -4.56
C ASP A 74 4.71 -16.44 -4.94
N ARG A 75 4.60 -17.33 -5.93
CA ARG A 75 5.67 -18.09 -6.57
C ARG A 75 6.52 -18.88 -5.58
N ALA A 76 5.85 -19.53 -4.62
CA ALA A 76 6.47 -20.44 -3.67
C ALA A 76 6.02 -21.89 -3.92
N ASP A 77 6.92 -22.84 -3.72
CA ASP A 77 6.59 -24.25 -3.49
C ASP A 77 6.32 -24.53 -1.99
N GLN A 78 6.00 -25.78 -1.64
CA GLN A 78 5.71 -26.15 -0.26
C GLN A 78 6.89 -25.91 0.70
N GLY A 79 8.10 -26.29 0.32
CA GLY A 79 9.28 -26.11 1.17
C GLY A 79 9.62 -24.64 1.37
N GLN A 80 9.43 -23.85 0.31
CA GLN A 80 9.56 -22.39 0.31
C GLN A 80 8.49 -21.72 1.18
N PHE A 81 7.25 -22.21 1.16
CA PHE A 81 6.19 -21.74 2.06
C PHE A 81 6.51 -22.06 3.53
N GLU A 82 6.98 -23.27 3.83
CA GLU A 82 7.43 -23.63 5.18
C GLU A 82 8.61 -22.76 5.65
N HIS A 83 9.51 -22.40 4.74
CA HIS A 83 10.56 -21.43 5.02
C HIS A 83 9.99 -20.05 5.34
N ALA A 84 9.02 -19.55 4.57
CA ALA A 84 8.35 -18.27 4.83
C ALA A 84 7.68 -18.25 6.22
N LEU A 85 7.02 -19.34 6.63
CA LEU A 85 6.44 -19.43 7.98
C LEU A 85 7.49 -19.27 9.08
N ARG A 86 8.67 -19.90 8.92
CA ARG A 86 9.79 -19.71 9.87
C ARG A 86 10.36 -18.30 9.81
N TYR A 87 10.47 -17.73 8.62
CA TYR A 87 11.00 -16.39 8.38
C TYR A 87 10.20 -15.32 9.13
N PHE A 88 8.87 -15.35 9.03
CA PHE A 88 7.99 -14.38 9.69
C PHE A 88 7.67 -14.69 11.16
N SER A 89 8.03 -15.88 11.65
CA SER A 89 7.77 -16.28 13.05
C SER A 89 8.38 -15.36 14.11
N GLY A 90 9.39 -14.57 13.75
CA GLY A 90 10.01 -13.57 14.62
C GLY A 90 9.19 -12.30 14.83
N LEU A 91 8.08 -12.11 14.11
CA LEU A 91 7.17 -10.98 14.32
C LEU A 91 6.38 -11.16 15.62
N PRO A 92 6.43 -10.21 16.57
CA PRO A 92 5.65 -10.30 17.82
C PRO A 92 4.15 -10.07 17.61
N GLN A 93 3.75 -9.45 16.50
CA GLN A 93 2.34 -9.27 16.14
C GLN A 93 1.74 -10.57 15.62
N ARG A 94 0.41 -10.67 15.67
CA ARG A 94 -0.31 -11.70 14.93
C ARG A 94 0.05 -11.55 13.45
N HIS A 95 0.43 -12.64 12.82
CA HIS A 95 0.74 -12.62 11.40
C HIS A 95 0.22 -13.86 10.68
N HIS A 96 -0.13 -13.69 9.41
CA HIS A 96 -0.65 -14.75 8.56
C HIS A 96 0.05 -14.71 7.21
N VAL A 97 0.60 -15.85 6.79
CA VAL A 97 1.19 -16.01 5.45
C VAL A 97 0.17 -16.72 4.56
N LEU A 98 -0.31 -16.01 3.55
CA LEU A 98 -1.23 -16.50 2.53
C LEU A 98 -0.43 -17.04 1.34
N TRP A 99 -0.36 -18.37 1.19
CA TRP A 99 0.32 -18.98 0.06
C TRP A 99 -0.61 -19.05 -1.15
N ASN A 100 -0.55 -18.04 -2.02
CA ASN A 100 -1.48 -17.85 -3.12
C ASN A 100 -1.43 -19.00 -4.15
N ASP A 101 -0.25 -19.58 -4.35
CA ASP A 101 -0.05 -20.75 -5.21
C ASP A 101 -0.26 -22.09 -4.49
N GLY A 102 -0.59 -22.05 -3.19
CA GLY A 102 -0.80 -23.21 -2.36
C GLY A 102 -2.14 -23.90 -2.63
N PRO A 103 -2.28 -25.18 -2.25
CA PRO A 103 -3.48 -25.97 -2.54
C PRO A 103 -4.75 -25.35 -1.95
N ARG A 104 -4.67 -24.71 -0.78
CA ARG A 104 -5.84 -24.10 -0.12
C ARG A 104 -6.35 -22.86 -0.82
N LEU A 105 -5.46 -21.96 -1.26
CA LEU A 105 -5.86 -20.75 -1.97
C LEU A 105 -6.18 -21.03 -3.44
N LYS A 106 -5.57 -22.05 -4.06
CA LYS A 106 -6.01 -22.55 -5.37
C LYS A 106 -7.41 -23.14 -5.33
N ALA A 107 -7.76 -23.92 -4.31
CA ALA A 107 -9.13 -24.42 -4.16
C ALA A 107 -10.14 -23.28 -3.96
N LEU A 108 -9.79 -22.26 -3.16
CA LEU A 108 -10.63 -21.07 -3.01
C LEU A 108 -10.74 -20.28 -4.34
N ASP A 109 -9.65 -20.15 -5.07
CA ASP A 109 -9.65 -19.52 -6.39
C ASP A 109 -10.56 -20.24 -7.38
N GLU A 110 -10.51 -21.56 -7.43
CA GLU A 110 -11.40 -22.38 -8.26
C GLU A 110 -12.88 -22.18 -7.90
N GLU A 111 -13.20 -22.11 -6.60
CA GLU A 111 -14.55 -21.80 -6.12
C GLU A 111 -15.00 -20.40 -6.55
N LEU A 112 -14.14 -19.39 -6.37
CA LEU A 112 -14.43 -18.01 -6.79
C LEU A 112 -14.55 -17.87 -8.32
N GLN A 113 -13.74 -18.60 -9.08
CA GLN A 113 -13.83 -18.64 -10.55
C GLN A 113 -15.16 -19.22 -11.01
N ALA A 114 -15.67 -20.27 -10.34
CA ALA A 114 -16.97 -20.86 -10.65
C ALA A 114 -18.15 -19.88 -10.44
N HIS A 115 -17.92 -18.78 -9.71
CA HIS A 115 -18.87 -17.71 -9.46
C HIS A 115 -18.55 -16.40 -10.21
N ASP A 116 -17.57 -16.39 -11.12
CA ASP A 116 -17.09 -15.19 -11.82
C ASP A 116 -16.60 -14.07 -10.88
N LEU A 117 -16.08 -14.44 -9.70
CA LEU A 117 -15.59 -13.51 -8.66
C LEU A 117 -14.07 -13.44 -8.56
N ALA A 118 -13.36 -14.46 -9.06
CA ALA A 118 -11.90 -14.52 -8.94
C ALA A 118 -11.18 -13.48 -9.82
N PRO A 119 -10.06 -12.91 -9.34
CA PRO A 119 -9.19 -12.08 -10.19
C PRO A 119 -8.61 -12.89 -11.36
N SER A 120 -8.78 -12.41 -12.59
CA SER A 120 -8.44 -13.15 -13.81
C SER A 120 -6.96 -13.17 -14.16
N GLU A 121 -6.20 -12.14 -13.75
CA GLU A 121 -4.79 -11.98 -14.08
C GLU A 121 -3.89 -12.37 -12.89
N MET A 122 -2.77 -13.01 -13.18
CA MET A 122 -1.72 -13.25 -12.19
C MET A 122 -0.91 -11.99 -11.95
N GLY A 123 -0.56 -11.71 -10.69
CA GLY A 123 0.31 -10.58 -10.35
C GLY A 123 0.05 -10.01 -8.97
N LYS A 124 0.74 -8.90 -8.68
CA LYS A 124 0.65 -8.18 -7.41
C LYS A 124 -0.80 -7.80 -7.07
N GLY A 125 -1.60 -7.36 -8.04
CA GLY A 125 -3.00 -7.00 -7.80
C GLY A 125 -3.83 -8.16 -7.27
N ARG A 126 -3.66 -9.37 -7.83
CA ARG A 126 -4.32 -10.59 -7.35
C ARG A 126 -3.86 -10.98 -5.94
N ASN A 127 -2.57 -10.89 -5.66
CA ASN A 127 -2.02 -11.12 -4.31
C ASN A 127 -2.65 -10.18 -3.27
N VAL A 128 -2.69 -8.89 -3.60
CA VAL A 128 -3.31 -7.86 -2.76
C VAL A 128 -4.82 -8.12 -2.57
N TRP A 129 -5.51 -8.52 -3.63
CA TRP A 129 -6.94 -8.89 -3.57
C TRP A 129 -7.20 -10.01 -2.56
N TYR A 130 -6.42 -11.10 -2.59
CA TYR A 130 -6.54 -12.19 -1.62
C TYR A 130 -6.20 -11.76 -0.19
N CYS A 131 -5.16 -10.94 -0.02
CA CYS A 131 -4.81 -10.38 1.28
C CYS A 131 -5.97 -9.58 1.88
N PHE A 132 -6.62 -8.73 1.08
CA PHE A 132 -7.75 -7.95 1.56
C PHE A 132 -9.02 -8.77 1.75
N GLY A 133 -9.25 -9.78 0.91
CA GLY A 133 -10.32 -10.76 1.16
C GLY A 133 -10.15 -11.45 2.51
N TYR A 134 -8.93 -11.82 2.87
CA TYR A 134 -8.62 -12.35 4.20
C TYR A 134 -8.87 -11.33 5.31
N ILE A 135 -8.39 -10.09 5.16
CA ILE A 135 -8.60 -9.00 6.13
C ILE A 135 -10.09 -8.79 6.40
N LEU A 136 -10.90 -8.70 5.34
CA LEU A 136 -12.35 -8.54 5.44
C LEU A 136 -13.01 -9.75 6.12
N ALA A 137 -12.57 -10.97 5.79
CA ALA A 137 -13.11 -12.19 6.38
C ALA A 137 -12.69 -12.39 7.84
N ALA A 138 -11.51 -11.92 8.23
CA ALA A 138 -11.00 -12.02 9.59
C ALA A 138 -11.70 -11.04 10.54
N ASP A 139 -12.15 -9.89 10.03
CA ASP A 139 -12.87 -8.84 10.76
C ASP A 139 -12.15 -8.40 12.05
N ARG A 140 -10.82 -8.24 11.97
CA ARG A 140 -9.96 -7.85 13.10
C ARG A 140 -9.42 -6.44 12.98
N THR A 141 -9.49 -5.85 11.79
CA THR A 141 -8.87 -4.57 11.47
C THR A 141 -9.89 -3.59 10.89
N GLU A 142 -9.75 -2.33 11.28
CA GLU A 142 -10.58 -1.23 10.77
C GLU A 142 -9.77 -0.30 9.87
N SER A 143 -8.46 -0.22 10.07
CA SER A 143 -7.52 0.56 9.26
C SER A 143 -6.39 -0.31 8.79
N VAL A 144 -6.06 -0.27 7.52
CA VAL A 144 -5.07 -1.18 6.94
C VAL A 144 -4.15 -0.40 6.03
N ALA A 145 -2.85 -0.63 6.20
CA ALA A 145 -1.82 -0.12 5.29
C ALA A 145 -1.32 -1.24 4.37
N LEU A 146 -0.77 -0.86 3.23
CA LEU A 146 -0.05 -1.73 2.32
C LEU A 146 1.33 -1.13 2.04
N HIS A 147 2.36 -1.97 2.15
CA HIS A 147 3.74 -1.63 1.79
C HIS A 147 4.34 -2.65 0.84
N ASP A 148 5.18 -2.18 -0.07
CA ASP A 148 5.95 -3.04 -0.94
C ASP A 148 7.08 -3.73 -0.16
N CYS A 149 7.39 -4.97 -0.54
CA CYS A 149 8.42 -5.78 0.13
C CYS A 149 9.85 -5.54 -0.41
N ASP A 150 10.02 -4.61 -1.35
CA ASP A 150 11.30 -4.29 -2.00
C ASP A 150 11.90 -2.92 -1.59
N ILE A 151 11.39 -2.34 -0.50
CA ILE A 151 11.82 -1.06 0.05
C ILE A 151 13.14 -1.25 0.80
N LEU A 152 14.23 -0.64 0.31
CA LEU A 152 15.57 -0.78 0.89
C LEU A 152 15.78 0.13 2.11
N THR A 153 15.14 1.30 2.12
CA THR A 153 15.27 2.32 3.16
C THR A 153 14.07 2.29 4.11
N TYR A 154 13.51 1.11 4.37
CA TYR A 154 12.31 0.99 5.18
C TYR A 154 12.58 1.43 6.61
N GLN A 155 11.73 2.26 7.16
CA GLN A 155 11.77 2.67 8.55
C GLN A 155 10.38 2.56 9.14
N ARG A 156 10.27 2.23 10.42
CA ARG A 156 8.98 2.15 11.12
C ARG A 156 8.12 3.43 11.05
N ASP A 157 8.70 4.59 10.72
CA ASP A 157 7.93 5.81 10.49
C ASP A 157 7.09 5.76 9.19
N LEU A 158 7.48 4.98 8.18
CA LEU A 158 6.71 4.82 6.94
C LEU A 158 5.29 4.33 7.24
N VAL A 159 5.18 3.20 7.94
CA VAL A 159 3.88 2.62 8.32
C VAL A 159 3.12 3.53 9.28
N ALA A 160 3.80 4.14 10.26
CA ALA A 160 3.16 5.04 11.21
C ALA A 160 2.52 6.22 10.48
N ARG A 161 3.25 6.85 9.56
CA ARG A 161 2.80 8.05 8.84
C ARG A 161 1.75 7.71 7.79
N LEU A 162 1.86 6.56 7.13
CA LEU A 162 0.91 6.11 6.13
C LEU A 162 -0.46 5.74 6.72
N ILE A 163 -0.48 5.05 7.86
CA ILE A 163 -1.74 4.57 8.45
C ILE A 163 -2.43 5.62 9.32
N TYR A 164 -1.69 6.59 9.86
CA TYR A 164 -2.20 7.61 10.77
C TYR A 164 -3.46 8.34 10.27
N PRO A 165 -3.56 8.77 9.00
CA PRO A 165 -4.71 9.53 8.53
C PRO A 165 -6.03 8.75 8.62
N VAL A 166 -5.99 7.44 8.34
CA VAL A 166 -7.16 6.56 8.39
C VAL A 166 -7.42 6.01 9.79
N ALA A 167 -6.36 5.80 10.58
CA ALA A 167 -6.44 5.30 11.96
C ALA A 167 -6.88 6.35 12.98
N ASN A 168 -6.59 7.65 12.78
CA ASN A 168 -6.92 8.69 13.76
C ASN A 168 -8.45 8.89 13.88
N PRO A 169 -9.07 8.63 15.05
CA PRO A 169 -10.51 8.76 15.26
C PRO A 169 -11.09 10.14 14.92
N ASN A 170 -10.29 11.19 15.09
CA ASN A 170 -10.68 12.58 14.85
C ASN A 170 -10.64 12.97 13.37
N PHE A 171 -10.06 12.11 12.52
CA PHE A 171 -10.05 12.32 11.08
C PHE A 171 -11.16 11.53 10.40
N ASN A 172 -11.68 12.08 9.32
CA ASN A 172 -12.71 11.48 8.47
C ASN A 172 -12.13 10.83 7.20
N TYR A 173 -10.80 10.75 7.09
CA TYR A 173 -10.13 10.13 5.94
C TYR A 173 -10.38 8.64 5.88
N MET A 174 -10.57 8.18 4.65
CA MET A 174 -10.93 6.81 4.28
C MET A 174 -9.87 6.16 3.41
N PHE A 175 -9.09 6.97 2.71
CA PHE A 175 -7.98 6.54 1.88
C PHE A 175 -6.82 7.53 2.02
N CYS A 176 -5.61 7.01 2.15
CA CYS A 176 -4.39 7.81 2.14
C CYS A 176 -3.34 7.20 1.23
N LYS A 177 -2.79 8.00 0.31
CA LYS A 177 -1.70 7.59 -0.58
C LYS A 177 -0.35 8.09 -0.05
N GLY A 178 0.65 7.23 0.01
CA GLY A 178 2.02 7.65 0.27
C GLY A 178 2.61 8.38 -0.94
N TYR A 179 3.39 9.44 -0.71
CA TYR A 179 4.26 10.00 -1.74
C TYR A 179 5.64 10.26 -1.17
N TYR A 180 6.66 10.20 -2.01
CA TYR A 180 8.05 10.35 -1.58
C TYR A 180 8.92 10.84 -2.72
N ALA A 181 10.07 11.40 -2.36
CA ALA A 181 11.11 11.72 -3.32
C ALA A 181 11.96 10.47 -3.58
N ARG A 182 11.89 9.95 -4.81
CA ARG A 182 12.78 8.87 -5.25
C ARG A 182 14.11 9.44 -5.73
N VAL A 183 15.08 9.49 -4.82
CA VAL A 183 16.45 9.94 -5.10
C VAL A 183 17.41 8.87 -4.60
N ALA A 184 18.16 8.26 -5.52
CA ALA A 184 19.20 7.28 -5.22
C ALA A 184 20.42 7.55 -6.12
N ASP A 185 21.63 7.33 -5.62
CA ASP A 185 22.90 7.55 -6.36
C ASP A 185 23.00 8.92 -7.06
N SER A 186 22.52 9.98 -6.40
CA SER A 186 22.42 11.34 -6.97
C SER A 186 21.58 11.45 -8.26
N LYS A 187 20.71 10.46 -8.53
CA LYS A 187 19.77 10.43 -9.65
C LYS A 187 18.33 10.49 -9.14
N MET A 188 17.47 11.14 -9.93
CA MET A 188 16.03 11.11 -9.67
C MET A 188 15.36 9.96 -10.41
N ASN A 189 14.69 9.08 -9.67
CA ASN A 189 13.97 7.92 -10.19
C ASN A 189 12.49 8.25 -10.47
N GLY A 190 11.66 7.22 -10.71
CA GLY A 190 10.23 7.39 -11.01
C GLY A 190 9.93 7.81 -12.46
N ARG A 191 10.72 7.30 -13.41
CA ARG A 191 10.65 7.62 -14.85
C ARG A 191 9.22 7.52 -15.41
N VAL A 192 8.51 6.43 -15.18
CA VAL A 192 7.14 6.22 -15.69
C VAL A 192 6.18 7.29 -15.18
N SER A 193 6.22 7.58 -13.87
CA SER A 193 5.37 8.62 -13.26
C SER A 193 5.66 10.01 -13.85
N ARG A 194 6.94 10.36 -13.99
CA ARG A 194 7.39 11.70 -14.39
C ARG A 194 7.37 11.97 -15.89
N LEU A 195 7.71 10.96 -16.70
CA LEU A 195 7.90 11.10 -18.15
C LEU A 195 6.70 10.62 -18.97
N LEU A 196 5.84 9.78 -18.39
CA LEU A 196 4.66 9.25 -19.07
C LEU A 196 3.37 9.67 -18.37
N VAL A 197 3.12 9.24 -17.13
CA VAL A 197 1.81 9.39 -16.49
C VAL A 197 1.43 10.85 -16.26
N THR A 198 2.31 11.64 -15.61
CA THR A 198 1.99 13.06 -15.34
C THR A 198 1.86 13.88 -16.63
N PRO A 199 2.77 13.77 -17.63
CA PRO A 199 2.59 14.44 -18.92
C PRO A 199 1.33 13.99 -19.66
N LEU A 200 1.00 12.70 -19.63
CA LEU A 200 -0.18 12.15 -20.29
C LEU A 200 -1.47 12.70 -19.67
N ILE A 201 -1.61 12.67 -18.35
CA ILE A 201 -2.79 13.22 -17.65
C ILE A 201 -2.96 14.71 -18.01
N ARG A 202 -1.87 15.49 -17.98
CA ARG A 202 -1.91 16.92 -18.32
C ARG A 202 -2.21 17.18 -19.80
N ALA A 203 -1.75 16.32 -20.70
CA ALA A 203 -2.11 16.38 -22.11
C ALA A 203 -3.59 16.08 -22.31
N MET A 204 -4.12 15.03 -21.67
CA MET A 204 -5.54 14.69 -21.70
C MET A 204 -6.41 15.83 -21.16
N LYS A 205 -6.02 16.50 -20.07
CA LYS A 205 -6.73 17.70 -19.56
C LYS A 205 -6.84 18.81 -20.60
N LYS A 206 -5.80 19.00 -21.42
CA LYS A 206 -5.80 20.02 -22.49
C LYS A 206 -6.66 19.62 -23.68
N VAL A 207 -6.67 18.35 -24.05
CA VAL A 207 -7.33 17.84 -25.26
C VAL A 207 -8.81 17.53 -25.02
N CYS A 208 -9.14 16.92 -23.87
CA CYS A 208 -10.48 16.45 -23.54
C CYS A 208 -11.35 17.52 -22.85
N GLY A 209 -10.75 18.65 -22.44
CA GLY A 209 -11.44 19.71 -21.69
C GLY A 209 -11.47 19.45 -20.17
N PRO A 210 -12.25 20.25 -19.41
CA PRO A 210 -12.36 20.12 -17.95
C PRO A 210 -12.83 18.72 -17.54
N SER A 211 -12.15 18.13 -16.55
CA SER A 211 -12.47 16.80 -16.04
C SER A 211 -12.05 16.67 -14.59
N ASP A 212 -13.04 16.55 -13.70
CA ASP A 212 -12.82 16.36 -12.26
C ASP A 212 -11.95 15.14 -11.97
N PHE A 213 -12.11 14.07 -12.76
CA PHE A 213 -11.29 12.86 -12.63
C PHE A 213 -9.82 13.10 -12.99
N LEU A 214 -9.55 13.81 -14.09
CA LEU A 214 -8.18 14.12 -14.48
C LEU A 214 -7.54 15.13 -13.51
N ASP A 215 -8.32 16.07 -12.98
CA ASP A 215 -7.84 16.99 -11.93
C ASP A 215 -7.55 16.27 -10.61
N TYR A 216 -8.35 15.27 -10.26
CA TYR A 216 -8.09 14.37 -9.15
C TYR A 216 -6.79 13.59 -9.34
N LEU A 217 -6.58 12.96 -10.50
CA LEU A 217 -5.35 12.21 -10.79
C LEU A 217 -4.10 13.12 -10.77
N ASP A 218 -4.18 14.33 -11.35
CA ASP A 218 -3.09 15.32 -11.37
C ASP A 218 -2.83 15.94 -9.97
N SER A 219 -3.72 15.72 -8.99
CA SER A 219 -3.54 16.20 -7.61
C SER A 219 -2.56 15.34 -6.80
N TYR A 220 -2.36 14.08 -7.18
CA TYR A 220 -1.38 13.19 -6.53
C TYR A 220 0.05 13.56 -6.89
N ARG A 221 0.93 13.65 -5.89
CA ARG A 221 2.37 13.85 -6.12
C ARG A 221 3.04 12.63 -6.73
N TYR A 222 2.57 11.43 -6.36
CA TYR A 222 3.11 10.18 -6.85
C TYR A 222 1.99 9.13 -7.01
N PRO A 223 1.19 9.19 -8.10
CA PRO A 223 0.00 8.34 -8.26
C PRO A 223 0.34 6.85 -8.35
N LEU A 224 1.56 6.51 -8.82
CA LEU A 224 2.06 5.14 -8.94
C LEU A 224 2.81 4.64 -7.68
N ALA A 225 2.68 5.29 -6.51
CA ALA A 225 3.25 4.74 -5.28
C ALA A 225 2.59 3.39 -4.96
N GLY A 226 3.36 2.39 -4.52
CA GLY A 226 2.80 1.13 -4.02
C GLY A 226 2.14 1.30 -2.65
N GLU A 227 2.51 2.35 -1.92
CA GLU A 227 2.16 2.56 -0.52
C GLU A 227 0.85 3.33 -0.38
N PHE A 228 -0.15 2.70 0.24
CA PHE A 228 -1.43 3.32 0.57
C PHE A 228 -2.06 2.69 1.81
N SER A 229 -3.02 3.40 2.40
CA SER A 229 -3.84 2.90 3.49
C SER A 229 -5.31 3.24 3.26
N PHE A 230 -6.18 2.43 3.83
CA PHE A 230 -7.63 2.60 3.75
C PHE A 230 -8.28 2.15 5.06
N ARG A 231 -9.53 2.58 5.23
CA ARG A 231 -10.42 1.90 6.16
C ARG A 231 -11.04 0.67 5.50
N THR A 232 -11.33 -0.35 6.30
CA THR A 232 -11.81 -1.64 5.77
C THR A 232 -13.17 -1.55 5.10
N ASP A 233 -14.01 -0.62 5.53
CA ASP A 233 -15.28 -0.26 4.91
C ASP A 233 -15.16 0.22 3.45
N VAL A 234 -14.01 0.78 3.06
CA VAL A 234 -13.78 1.15 1.65
C VAL A 234 -13.48 -0.09 0.81
N ILE A 235 -12.72 -1.05 1.34
CA ILE A 235 -12.18 -2.19 0.59
C ILE A 235 -13.30 -2.99 -0.09
N SER A 236 -14.41 -3.23 0.63
CA SER A 236 -15.52 -4.04 0.13
C SER A 236 -16.16 -3.48 -1.15
N ASP A 237 -16.03 -2.17 -1.37
CA ASP A 237 -16.59 -1.48 -2.52
C ASP A 237 -15.56 -1.29 -3.66
N LEU A 238 -14.27 -1.55 -3.41
CA LEU A 238 -13.21 -1.34 -4.39
C LEU A 238 -13.04 -2.57 -5.30
N ARG A 239 -13.14 -2.35 -6.61
CA ARG A 239 -12.72 -3.35 -7.62
C ARG A 239 -11.22 -3.28 -7.84
N ILE A 240 -10.46 -3.99 -7.02
CA ILE A 240 -9.00 -3.95 -7.07
C ILE A 240 -8.52 -4.58 -8.39
N PRO A 241 -7.86 -3.82 -9.28
CA PRO A 241 -7.35 -4.36 -10.52
C PRO A 241 -6.24 -5.38 -10.25
N SER A 242 -6.26 -6.50 -10.96
CA SER A 242 -5.29 -7.58 -10.80
C SER A 242 -3.96 -7.34 -11.53
N ASP A 243 -3.91 -6.34 -12.42
CA ASP A 243 -2.82 -6.08 -13.36
C ASP A 243 -1.83 -5.00 -12.88
N TRP A 244 -0.88 -4.64 -13.76
CA TRP A 244 0.08 -3.53 -13.56
C TRP A 244 -0.59 -2.15 -13.44
N GLY A 245 -1.89 -2.07 -13.75
CA GLY A 245 -2.73 -0.91 -13.53
C GLY A 245 -3.23 -0.79 -12.09
N LEU A 246 -2.83 -1.69 -11.18
CA LEU A 246 -3.26 -1.70 -9.77
C LEU A 246 -3.32 -0.30 -9.16
N GLU A 247 -2.23 0.49 -9.24
CA GLU A 247 -2.19 1.79 -8.56
C GLU A 247 -3.16 2.80 -9.20
N VAL A 248 -3.20 2.92 -10.53
CA VAL A 248 -4.09 3.89 -11.22
C VAL A 248 -5.54 3.45 -11.18
N GLY A 249 -5.80 2.16 -11.38
CA GLY A 249 -7.12 1.57 -11.31
C GLY A 249 -7.68 1.64 -9.89
N LEU A 250 -6.86 1.41 -8.85
CA LEU A 250 -7.23 1.66 -7.46
C LEU A 250 -7.62 3.12 -7.24
N LEU A 251 -6.82 4.09 -7.73
CA LEU A 251 -7.17 5.50 -7.61
C LEU A 251 -8.50 5.82 -8.31
N SER A 252 -8.80 5.15 -9.43
CA SER A 252 -10.08 5.24 -10.14
C SER A 252 -11.24 4.70 -9.31
N GLU A 253 -11.08 3.52 -8.68
CA GLU A 253 -12.10 2.97 -7.79
C GLU A 253 -12.32 3.84 -6.56
N VAL A 254 -11.25 4.37 -5.96
CA VAL A 254 -11.33 5.30 -4.83
C VAL A 254 -12.08 6.57 -5.24
N TYR A 255 -11.84 7.12 -6.43
CA TYR A 255 -12.56 8.29 -6.92
C TYR A 255 -14.06 8.04 -7.06
N ARG A 256 -14.47 6.83 -7.44
CA ARG A 256 -15.89 6.48 -7.60
C ARG A 256 -16.62 6.27 -6.28
N HIS A 257 -15.92 5.79 -5.25
CA HIS A 257 -16.56 5.35 -3.99
C HIS A 257 -16.26 6.27 -2.79
N VAL A 258 -15.22 7.11 -2.87
CA VAL A 258 -14.77 7.94 -1.75
C VAL A 258 -14.86 9.42 -2.11
N ALA A 259 -15.56 10.19 -1.28
CA ALA A 259 -15.62 11.64 -1.43
C ALA A 259 -14.21 12.26 -1.32
N LEU A 260 -13.90 13.23 -2.18
CA LEU A 260 -12.59 13.89 -2.26
C LEU A 260 -12.10 14.45 -0.90
N SER A 261 -13.02 14.98 -0.08
CA SER A 261 -12.72 15.49 1.26
C SER A 261 -12.30 14.41 2.28
N ARG A 262 -12.48 13.13 1.94
CA ARG A 262 -12.07 11.96 2.73
C ARG A 262 -10.84 11.26 2.15
N ILE A 263 -10.19 11.88 1.16
CA ILE A 263 -8.98 11.38 0.53
C ILE A 263 -7.80 12.26 0.92
N ALA A 264 -6.71 11.62 1.34
CA ALA A 264 -5.46 12.29 1.64
C ALA A 264 -4.28 11.67 0.87
N GLN A 265 -3.19 12.42 0.84
CA GLN A 265 -1.86 11.90 0.56
C GLN A 265 -0.90 12.35 1.65
N VAL A 266 0.11 11.55 1.96
CA VAL A 266 1.07 11.82 3.03
C VAL A 266 2.50 11.69 2.52
N ASP A 267 3.32 12.66 2.90
CA ASP A 267 4.75 12.65 2.62
C ASP A 267 5.36 11.45 3.36
N LEU A 268 6.13 10.58 2.72
CA LEU A 268 6.88 9.49 3.35
C LEU A 268 8.41 9.77 3.36
N GLY A 269 8.84 10.94 2.91
CA GLY A 269 10.24 11.34 2.92
C GLY A 269 11.04 10.88 1.70
N LEU A 270 12.25 10.37 1.96
CA LEU A 270 13.16 9.84 0.94
C LEU A 270 12.98 8.32 0.85
N PHE A 271 12.97 7.79 -0.36
CA PHE A 271 12.62 6.39 -0.59
C PHE A 271 13.52 5.77 -1.66
N ASP A 272 14.14 4.64 -1.34
CA ASP A 272 14.90 3.81 -2.29
C ASP A 272 14.32 2.40 -2.40
N HIS A 273 14.30 1.88 -3.63
CA HIS A 273 13.64 0.62 -4.00
C HIS A 273 14.46 -0.10 -5.07
N LYS A 274 14.25 -1.41 -5.25
CA LYS A 274 14.93 -2.17 -6.31
C LYS A 274 14.62 -1.59 -7.70
N HIS A 275 15.66 -1.21 -8.44
CA HIS A 275 15.53 -0.62 -9.76
C HIS A 275 15.44 -1.68 -10.87
N LYS A 276 14.47 -1.53 -11.79
CA LYS A 276 14.38 -2.35 -13.01
C LYS A 276 15.16 -1.69 -14.17
N GLU A 277 15.89 -2.51 -14.91
CA GLU A 277 16.57 -2.09 -16.14
C GLU A 277 15.58 -1.79 -17.26
N LEU A 278 16.00 -0.94 -18.21
CA LEU A 278 15.17 -0.56 -19.35
C LEU A 278 15.04 -1.76 -20.31
N GLY A 279 13.82 -2.21 -20.61
CA GLY A 279 13.57 -3.30 -21.56
C GLY A 279 13.63 -4.72 -20.97
N SER A 280 13.47 -4.83 -19.64
CA SER A 280 13.22 -6.11 -18.95
C SER A 280 11.75 -6.44 -18.81
#